data_AF-A0A6A6Q6F7-F1
#
_entry.id   AF-A0A6A6Q6F7-F1
#
_cell.length_a   1.000
_cell.length_b   1.000
_cell.length_c   1.000
_cell.angle_alpha   90.00
_cell.angle_beta   90.00
_cell.angle_gamma   90.00
#
_symmetry.space_group_name_H-M   'P 1'
#
loop_
_entity.id
_entity.type
_entity.pdbx_description
1 polymer ?
#
loop_
_entity_poly.entity_id
_entity_poly.type
_entity_poly.pdbx_seq_one_letter_code
_entity_poly.pdbx_strand_id
1 'polypeptide(L)'
;MYTRPEDDPEPPHPSRPRRMTIYQTRQGRPRWILHMQAVFWRVLMRLGMFFHKFASPRPPKPNFYREIPSTISGKPGKIVLYFYTPRDYFAQRRLWIDKASEDLEPVESGTSDGSEDPLARRKSRRLSVVLDDMGSSIRRMSTTMKRWGGYPVVVNFHGGGFTLGSADDDARWCTTVVNECHAVVVSVDYRLAPEHPFPTAVEDGVDAVAYLHKHAQELGIDKDKIALSGFSSGANMCFTVPLRLHDEQNNFPRDEVPDVSPTARQKTERAIQGAAPTLDGYMASGSNSTTRLVDADAPPPQSTTQDHALTATSQTKLHLTPTVTATPGLSDVKIRMIVPWYPPVDYTRSRAQRRATSARADQELPALFTDLFDDSYLHPPNTIALQSPYLSPGVAPTGLLANALPHEIIMHTCEWDMLLDEGRAFAERLTQPEIDKHVVYKMIEEVPHGWDKAPNPWKPTPGVREHYLRACKEMRRVFWSDKGRGAGAGPGQRPPIERETTKGWPTAAPRGSVQVVR
;
A
#
# COMPACT_ATOMS: atom_id res chain seq x y z
N MET A 1 -53.35 -25.18 -49.12
CA MET A 1 -52.61 -23.90 -49.11
C MET A 1 -51.96 -23.74 -47.75
N TYR A 2 -50.63 -23.64 -47.76
CA TYR A 2 -49.71 -23.22 -46.68
C TYR A 2 -49.80 -23.90 -45.31
N THR A 3 -48.99 -24.95 -45.12
CA THR A 3 -48.44 -25.34 -43.81
C THR A 3 -47.04 -24.71 -43.65
N ARG A 4 -46.83 -24.05 -42.51
CA ARG A 4 -45.57 -23.40 -42.08
C ARG A 4 -44.41 -24.41 -42.03
N PRO A 5 -43.16 -24.01 -42.36
CA PRO A 5 -41.97 -24.78 -41.99
C PRO A 5 -41.77 -24.72 -40.47
N GLU A 6 -41.43 -25.86 -39.88
CA GLU A 6 -40.97 -25.99 -38.49
C GLU A 6 -39.59 -25.31 -38.34
N ASP A 7 -39.41 -24.58 -37.25
CA ASP A 7 -38.17 -23.91 -36.89
C ASP A 7 -37.10 -24.95 -36.52
N ASP A 8 -36.02 -25.01 -37.30
CA ASP A 8 -34.79 -25.72 -36.93
C ASP A 8 -34.17 -25.06 -35.67
N PRO A 9 -33.65 -25.83 -34.70
CA PRO A 9 -32.95 -25.25 -33.56
C PRO A 9 -31.61 -24.63 -34.00
N GLU A 10 -31.44 -23.33 -33.73
CA GLU A 10 -30.19 -22.60 -33.98
C GLU A 10 -28.99 -23.34 -33.33
N PRO A 11 -27.85 -23.48 -34.04
CA PRO A 11 -26.66 -24.08 -33.47
C PRO A 11 -26.10 -23.19 -32.34
N PRO A 12 -25.51 -23.78 -31.30
CA PRO A 12 -25.00 -23.02 -30.16
C PRO A 12 -23.93 -22.02 -30.63
N HIS A 13 -24.15 -20.74 -30.32
CA HIS A 13 -23.19 -19.67 -30.55
C HIS A 13 -21.81 -20.08 -30.01
N PRO A 14 -20.73 -19.99 -30.81
CA PRO A 14 -19.38 -20.24 -30.30
C PRO A 14 -19.10 -19.22 -29.21
N SER A 15 -18.80 -19.72 -28.01
CA SER A 15 -18.33 -18.91 -26.90
C SER A 15 -17.15 -18.06 -27.38
N ARG A 16 -17.28 -16.73 -27.27
CA ARG A 16 -16.17 -15.80 -27.57
C ARG A 16 -14.93 -16.30 -26.83
N PRO A 17 -13.79 -16.53 -27.51
CA PRO A 17 -12.58 -16.94 -26.82
C PRO A 17 -12.23 -15.88 -25.79
N ARG A 18 -12.07 -16.29 -24.53
CA ARG A 18 -11.65 -15.45 -23.42
C ARG A 18 -10.33 -14.80 -23.84
N ARG A 19 -10.34 -13.49 -24.11
CA ARG A 19 -9.17 -12.76 -24.63
C ARG A 19 -8.07 -12.86 -23.58
N MET A 20 -7.11 -13.77 -23.79
CA MET A 20 -6.02 -13.96 -22.83
C MET A 20 -5.19 -12.68 -22.77
N THR A 21 -4.93 -12.17 -21.57
CA THR A 21 -4.05 -11.02 -21.39
C THR A 21 -2.61 -11.44 -21.74
N ILE A 22 -1.78 -10.53 -22.25
CA ILE A 22 -0.41 -10.88 -22.68
C ILE A 22 0.42 -11.44 -21.52
N TYR A 23 0.14 -11.02 -20.28
CA TYR A 23 0.73 -11.61 -19.08
C TYR A 23 0.40 -13.09 -18.91
N GLN A 24 -0.73 -13.56 -19.46
CA GLN A 24 -1.10 -14.98 -19.48
C GLN A 24 -0.29 -15.81 -20.49
N THR A 25 0.40 -15.17 -21.44
CA THR A 25 1.15 -15.86 -22.52
C THR A 25 2.65 -16.03 -22.25
N ARG A 26 3.22 -15.40 -21.22
CA ARG A 26 4.63 -15.59 -20.87
C ARG A 26 4.82 -16.89 -20.08
N GLN A 27 5.42 -17.89 -20.73
CA GLN A 27 5.81 -19.13 -20.06
C GLN A 27 6.84 -18.83 -18.96
N GLY A 28 6.54 -19.32 -17.76
CA GLY A 28 7.21 -18.95 -16.52
C GLY A 28 8.69 -19.29 -16.51
N ARG A 29 9.52 -18.24 -16.45
CA ARG A 29 10.96 -18.37 -16.23
C ARG A 29 11.18 -19.13 -14.90
N PRO A 30 12.14 -20.06 -14.82
CA PRO A 30 12.42 -20.79 -13.59
C PRO A 30 12.67 -19.82 -12.41
N ARG A 31 12.01 -20.05 -11.27
CA ARG A 31 12.09 -19.14 -10.11
C ARG A 31 13.53 -18.91 -9.62
N TRP A 32 14.38 -19.92 -9.70
CA TRP A 32 15.78 -19.81 -9.30
C TRP A 32 16.57 -18.85 -10.22
N ILE A 33 16.23 -18.77 -11.51
CA ILE A 33 16.81 -17.78 -12.44
C ILE A 33 16.37 -16.38 -12.06
N LEU A 34 15.08 -16.18 -11.78
CA LEU A 34 14.57 -14.88 -11.32
C LEU A 34 15.25 -14.45 -10.01
N HIS A 35 15.45 -15.39 -9.07
CA HIS A 35 16.13 -15.11 -7.81
C HIS A 35 17.59 -14.68 -8.05
N MET A 36 18.36 -15.42 -8.85
CA MET A 36 19.72 -15.04 -9.20
C MET A 36 19.79 -13.66 -9.88
N GLN A 37 18.89 -13.38 -10.81
CA GLN A 37 18.84 -12.08 -11.47
C GLN A 37 18.49 -10.95 -10.52
N ALA A 38 17.47 -11.14 -9.67
CA ALA A 38 17.08 -10.17 -8.67
C ALA A 38 18.24 -9.89 -7.71
N VAL A 39 18.93 -10.93 -7.21
CA VAL A 39 20.12 -10.76 -6.35
C VAL A 39 21.23 -10.00 -7.06
N PHE A 40 21.56 -10.36 -8.31
CA PHE A 40 22.56 -9.66 -9.12
C PHE A 40 22.23 -8.17 -9.26
N TRP A 41 21.00 -7.84 -9.65
CA TRP A 41 20.57 -6.45 -9.82
C TRP A 41 20.48 -5.69 -8.50
N ARG A 42 20.06 -6.33 -7.39
CA ARG A 42 20.07 -5.72 -6.05
C ARG A 42 21.50 -5.36 -5.63
N VAL A 43 22.48 -6.21 -5.92
CA VAL A 43 23.91 -5.89 -5.65
C VAL A 43 24.36 -4.69 -6.46
N LEU A 44 24.09 -4.66 -7.77
CA LEU A 44 24.44 -3.51 -8.62
C LEU A 44 23.74 -2.22 -8.18
N MET A 45 22.46 -2.30 -7.81
CA MET A 45 21.69 -1.17 -7.32
C MET A 45 22.26 -0.66 -6.00
N ARG A 46 22.62 -1.53 -5.05
CA ARG A 46 23.30 -1.15 -3.80
C ARG A 46 24.64 -0.48 -4.06
N LEU A 47 25.41 -0.96 -5.03
CA LEU A 47 26.67 -0.30 -5.44
C LEU A 47 26.40 1.09 -6.04
N GLY A 48 25.43 1.20 -6.95
CA GLY A 48 25.03 2.50 -7.52
C GLY A 48 24.57 3.49 -6.45
N MET A 49 23.70 3.03 -5.54
CA MET A 49 23.19 3.83 -4.42
C MET A 49 24.28 4.15 -3.39
N PHE A 50 25.30 3.31 -3.25
CA PHE A 50 26.50 3.65 -2.48
C PHE A 50 27.25 4.83 -3.12
N PHE A 51 27.42 4.86 -4.45
CA PHE A 51 28.02 6.01 -5.14
C PHE A 51 27.17 7.28 -5.05
N HIS A 52 25.84 7.16 -5.01
CA HIS A 52 24.94 8.28 -4.73
C HIS A 52 25.18 8.94 -3.37
N LYS A 53 25.72 8.22 -2.38
CA LYS A 53 26.04 8.79 -1.06
C LYS A 53 27.16 9.82 -1.13
N PHE A 54 27.91 9.90 -2.23
CA PHE A 54 28.94 10.92 -2.44
C PHE A 54 28.39 12.25 -2.95
N ALA A 55 27.27 12.24 -3.67
CA ALA A 55 26.66 13.47 -4.18
C ALA A 55 26.05 14.30 -3.06
N SER A 56 26.46 15.57 -2.98
CA SER A 56 25.97 16.52 -1.98
C SER A 56 24.56 17.04 -2.31
N PRO A 57 23.65 17.21 -1.32
CA PRO A 57 23.79 16.81 0.08
C PRO A 57 23.75 15.29 0.25
N ARG A 58 24.61 14.77 1.12
CA ARG A 58 24.68 13.33 1.41
C ARG A 58 23.34 12.87 2.00
N PRO A 59 22.75 11.76 1.51
CA PRO A 59 21.56 11.19 2.13
C PRO A 59 21.87 10.80 3.59
N PRO A 60 21.05 11.20 4.57
CA PRO A 60 21.28 10.81 5.95
C PRO A 60 20.99 9.33 6.15
N LYS A 61 21.55 8.79 7.23
CA LYS A 61 21.19 7.45 7.71
C LYS A 61 19.92 7.55 8.58
N PRO A 62 19.14 6.46 8.67
CA PRO A 62 18.08 6.34 9.67
C PRO A 62 18.64 6.56 11.07
N ASN A 63 17.83 7.18 11.94
CA ASN A 63 18.15 7.40 13.35
C ASN A 63 18.10 6.10 14.16
N PHE A 64 17.14 5.21 13.86
CA PHE A 64 17.03 3.87 14.45
C PHE A 64 16.15 2.96 13.59
N TYR A 65 16.09 1.68 13.97
CA TYR A 65 15.31 0.65 13.28
C TYR A 65 14.35 -0.04 14.24
N ARG A 66 13.24 -0.58 13.71
CA ARG A 66 12.39 -1.56 14.40
C ARG A 66 12.14 -2.73 13.47
N GLU A 67 12.30 -3.94 13.98
CA GLU A 67 11.89 -5.15 13.28
C GLU A 67 10.51 -5.57 13.79
N ILE A 68 9.60 -5.84 12.87
CA ILE A 68 8.23 -6.25 13.17
C ILE A 68 7.91 -7.57 12.46
N PRO A 69 7.04 -8.42 13.03
CA PRO A 69 6.57 -9.61 12.31
C PRO A 69 5.63 -9.18 11.18
N SER A 70 5.64 -9.93 10.07
CA SER A 70 4.52 -9.89 9.14
C SER A 70 3.40 -10.79 9.64
N THR A 71 2.21 -10.23 9.78
CA THR A 71 1.05 -10.90 10.37
C THR A 71 -0.12 -11.01 9.40
N ILE A 72 -0.24 -10.07 8.45
CA ILE A 72 -1.32 -10.06 7.46
C ILE A 72 -0.99 -10.97 6.27
N SER A 73 0.29 -11.08 5.93
CA SER A 73 0.71 -12.02 4.91
C SER A 73 0.50 -13.45 5.37
N GLY A 74 -0.08 -14.29 4.51
CA GLY A 74 -0.18 -15.73 4.73
C GLY A 74 1.19 -16.44 4.81
N LYS A 75 2.30 -15.71 4.66
CA LYS A 75 3.66 -16.21 4.83
C LYS A 75 4.33 -15.53 6.03
N PRO A 76 4.83 -16.30 7.01
CA PRO A 76 5.57 -15.73 8.11
C PRO A 76 6.82 -15.00 7.61
N GLY A 77 7.22 -13.95 8.31
CA GLY A 77 8.40 -13.17 7.95
C GLY A 77 8.57 -11.97 8.88
N LYS A 78 9.58 -11.17 8.57
CA LYS A 78 9.95 -9.97 9.31
C LYS A 78 10.05 -8.81 8.35
N ILE A 79 9.69 -7.62 8.82
CA ILE A 79 9.75 -6.36 8.09
C ILE A 79 10.59 -5.41 8.95
N VAL A 80 11.52 -4.69 8.34
CA VAL A 80 12.36 -3.71 9.05
C VAL A 80 11.86 -2.30 8.72
N LEU A 81 11.64 -1.50 9.76
CA LEU A 81 11.17 -0.12 9.69
C LEU A 81 12.35 0.82 9.98
N TYR A 82 12.63 1.72 9.04
CA TYR A 82 13.75 2.66 9.08
C TYR A 82 13.23 4.04 9.49
N PHE A 83 13.59 4.51 10.68
CA PHE A 83 13.07 5.76 11.23
C PHE A 83 14.00 6.92 10.93
N TYR A 84 13.46 7.98 10.32
CA TYR A 84 14.07 9.29 10.19
C TYR A 84 13.28 10.27 11.03
N THR A 85 13.95 11.00 11.92
CA THR A 85 13.28 11.78 12.96
C THR A 85 13.74 13.23 13.02
N PRO A 86 12.87 14.17 13.41
CA PRO A 86 13.27 15.54 13.73
C PRO A 86 14.41 15.60 14.76
N ARG A 87 15.19 16.68 14.73
CA ARG A 87 16.39 16.84 15.59
C ARG A 87 16.06 16.74 17.09
N ASP A 88 14.89 17.20 17.50
CA ASP A 88 14.42 17.19 18.89
C ASP A 88 13.59 15.96 19.27
N TYR A 89 13.46 14.96 18.39
CA TYR A 89 12.62 13.79 18.60
C TYR A 89 12.86 13.06 19.93
N PHE A 90 14.11 12.72 20.25
CA PHE A 90 14.41 11.95 21.47
C PHE A 90 14.11 12.74 22.74
N ALA A 91 14.31 14.07 22.71
CA ALA A 91 13.97 14.94 23.83
C ALA A 91 12.46 15.04 24.03
N GLN A 92 11.70 15.27 22.95
CA GLN A 92 10.24 15.35 22.99
C GLN A 92 9.60 14.02 23.38
N ARG A 93 10.07 12.90 22.81
CA ARG A 93 9.57 11.56 23.10
C ARG A 93 9.67 11.22 24.58
N ARG A 94 10.79 11.56 25.23
CA ARG A 94 10.96 11.34 26.67
C ARG A 94 9.93 12.11 27.48
N LEU A 95 9.71 13.39 27.14
CA LEU A 95 8.69 14.22 27.80
C LEU A 95 7.27 13.65 27.66
N TRP A 96 6.94 13.03 26.53
CA TRP A 96 5.61 12.42 26.32
C TRP A 96 5.42 11.11 27.08
N ILE A 97 6.45 10.26 27.13
CA ILE A 97 6.40 9.00 27.87
C ILE A 97 6.33 9.27 29.37
N ASP A 98 7.17 10.17 29.88
CA ASP A 98 7.21 10.50 31.30
C ASP A 98 5.86 11.10 31.75
N LYS A 99 5.25 11.98 30.93
CA LYS A 99 3.91 12.51 31.21
C LYS A 99 2.84 11.40 31.24
N ALA A 100 2.86 10.47 30.30
CA ALA A 100 1.88 9.38 30.29
C ALA A 100 2.00 8.46 31.50
N SER A 101 3.18 8.35 32.10
CA SER A 101 3.35 7.65 33.38
C SER A 101 2.86 8.44 34.58
N GLU A 102 2.83 9.78 34.52
CA GLU A 102 2.23 10.64 35.55
C GLU A 102 0.70 10.68 35.48
N ASP A 103 0.11 10.57 34.28
CA ASP A 103 -1.34 10.53 34.06
C ASP A 103 -1.99 9.17 34.42
N LEU A 104 -1.19 8.14 34.77
CA LEU A 104 -1.68 6.89 35.36
C LEU A 104 -1.77 7.07 36.88
N GLU A 105 -3.00 7.21 37.40
CA GLU A 105 -3.29 7.33 38.83
C GLU A 105 -2.48 6.32 39.66
N PRO A 106 -1.81 6.73 40.76
CA PRO A 106 -1.13 5.80 41.64
C PRO A 106 -2.18 4.83 42.19
N VAL A 107 -1.98 3.53 41.95
CA VAL A 107 -2.70 2.51 42.69
C VAL A 107 -2.31 2.70 44.15
N GLU A 108 -3.23 3.21 44.97
CA GLU A 108 -3.06 3.27 46.42
C GLU A 108 -2.88 1.84 46.94
N SER A 109 -1.63 1.38 47.03
CA SER A 109 -1.29 0.20 47.81
C SER A 109 -1.37 0.60 49.27
N GLY A 110 -2.50 0.28 49.90
CA GLY A 110 -2.68 0.43 51.32
C GLY A 110 -1.66 -0.34 52.15
N THR A 111 -1.24 0.33 53.22
CA THR A 111 -0.74 -0.17 54.53
C THR A 111 0.70 -0.68 54.67
N SER A 112 1.47 0.16 55.40
CA SER A 112 2.42 -0.10 56.52
C SER A 112 3.63 -1.03 56.30
N ASP A 113 4.86 -0.70 56.70
CA ASP A 113 5.32 -0.34 58.04
C ASP A 113 6.70 0.37 57.97
N GLY A 114 7.01 1.19 58.97
CA GLY A 114 8.14 2.11 58.98
C GLY A 114 9.50 1.45 59.22
N SER A 115 10.45 1.71 58.33
CA SER A 115 11.90 1.80 58.63
C SER A 115 12.69 2.29 57.40
N GLU A 116 12.38 3.48 56.88
CA GLU A 116 13.20 4.05 55.80
C GLU A 116 14.37 4.89 56.33
N ASP A 117 15.57 4.50 55.91
CA ASP A 117 16.86 5.14 56.23
C ASP A 117 16.87 6.65 55.88
N PRO A 118 17.18 7.55 56.84
CA PRO A 118 17.29 8.99 56.61
C PRO A 118 18.25 9.38 55.48
N LEU A 119 19.30 8.59 55.21
CA LEU A 119 20.23 8.82 54.10
C LEU A 119 19.61 8.48 52.74
N ALA A 120 18.79 7.42 52.66
CA ALA A 120 18.03 7.07 51.45
C ALA A 120 17.02 8.17 51.10
N ARG A 121 16.33 8.73 52.12
CA ARG A 121 15.39 9.86 51.95
C ARG A 121 16.10 11.14 51.49
N ARG A 122 17.33 11.37 51.95
CA ARG A 122 18.15 12.52 51.52
C ARG A 122 18.73 12.35 50.12
N LYS A 123 19.10 11.12 49.72
CA LYS A 123 19.49 10.78 48.34
C LYS A 123 18.32 10.90 47.38
N SER A 124 17.15 10.40 47.76
CA SER A 124 15.89 10.52 46.99
C SER A 124 15.50 11.99 46.79
N ARG A 125 15.50 12.80 47.86
CA ARG A 125 15.26 14.25 47.76
C ARG A 125 16.32 14.99 46.93
N ARG A 126 17.58 14.57 46.98
CA ARG A 126 18.64 15.20 46.17
C ARG A 126 18.54 14.81 44.70
N LEU A 127 18.13 13.56 44.41
CA LEU A 127 17.85 13.10 43.06
C LEU A 127 16.60 13.77 42.49
N SER A 128 15.54 13.94 43.29
CA SER A 128 14.32 14.67 42.89
C SER A 128 14.60 16.15 42.64
N VAL A 129 15.42 16.80 43.48
CA VAL A 129 15.81 18.21 43.27
C VAL A 129 16.71 18.38 42.04
N VAL A 130 17.61 17.44 41.75
CA VAL A 130 18.46 17.47 40.53
C VAL A 130 17.63 17.16 39.28
N LEU A 131 16.65 16.25 39.37
CA LEU A 131 15.66 16.00 38.31
C LEU A 131 14.73 17.20 38.11
N ASP A 132 14.36 17.90 39.19
CA ASP A 132 13.56 19.12 39.13
C ASP A 132 14.35 20.27 38.52
N ASP A 133 15.64 20.42 38.80
CA ASP A 133 16.47 21.53 38.27
C ASP A 133 16.86 21.31 36.80
N MET A 134 17.15 20.06 36.43
CA MET A 134 17.34 19.65 35.04
C MET A 134 16.01 19.66 34.27
N GLY A 135 14.93 19.23 34.91
CA GLY A 135 13.55 19.31 34.42
C GLY A 135 13.04 20.75 34.32
N SER A 136 13.52 21.67 35.15
CA SER A 136 13.23 23.11 35.11
C SER A 136 13.97 23.81 33.98
N SER A 137 15.22 23.43 33.74
CA SER A 137 16.01 23.93 32.60
C SER A 137 15.48 23.40 31.27
N ILE A 138 15.07 22.12 31.23
CA ILE A 138 14.36 21.51 30.09
C ILE A 138 12.94 22.09 29.94
N ARG A 139 12.21 22.39 31.04
CA ARG A 139 10.91 23.12 31.03
C ARG A 139 11.04 24.55 30.52
N ARG A 140 12.13 25.25 30.84
CA ARG A 140 12.39 26.61 30.33
C ARG A 140 12.77 26.62 28.84
N MET A 141 13.46 25.59 28.34
CA MET A 141 13.62 25.40 26.89
C MET A 141 12.32 24.94 26.21
N SER A 142 11.47 24.20 26.91
CA SER A 142 10.17 23.69 26.42
C SER A 142 9.04 24.72 26.48
N THR A 143 9.12 25.79 27.28
CA THR A 143 8.04 26.79 27.37
C THR A 143 7.93 27.65 26.11
N THR A 144 8.99 27.71 25.29
CA THR A 144 8.99 28.34 23.96
C THR A 144 8.59 27.36 22.83
N MET A 145 8.68 26.04 23.06
CA MET A 145 8.32 25.00 22.09
C MET A 145 7.00 24.32 22.48
N LYS A 146 5.90 24.78 21.88
CA LYS A 146 4.54 24.23 22.07
C LYS A 146 4.55 22.69 21.99
N ARG A 147 3.99 22.05 23.02
CA ARG A 147 3.85 20.59 23.15
C ARG A 147 2.83 20.06 22.13
N TRP A 148 3.28 19.18 21.23
CA TRP A 148 2.40 18.42 20.32
C TRP A 148 1.97 17.12 20.99
N GLY A 149 0.81 16.55 20.62
CA GLY A 149 0.35 15.24 21.10
C GLY A 149 1.09 14.04 20.47
N GLY A 150 2.30 14.24 19.96
CA GLY A 150 3.04 13.34 19.09
C GLY A 150 3.40 14.00 17.74
N TYR A 151 4.38 13.45 17.04
CA TYR A 151 4.73 13.87 15.67
C TYR A 151 3.80 13.25 14.63
N PRO A 152 3.38 13.96 13.58
CA PRO A 152 2.84 13.31 12.39
C PRO A 152 3.83 12.27 11.86
N VAL A 153 3.30 11.22 11.23
CA VAL A 153 4.12 10.14 10.68
C VAL A 153 3.84 9.96 9.20
N VAL A 154 4.91 9.81 8.42
CA VAL A 154 4.85 9.51 6.99
C VAL A 154 5.49 8.15 6.77
N VAL A 155 4.68 7.18 6.35
CA VAL A 155 5.16 5.85 5.98
C VAL A 155 5.59 5.90 4.52
N ASN A 156 6.86 5.59 4.27
CA ASN A 156 7.44 5.63 2.93
C ASN A 156 7.66 4.21 2.38
N PHE A 157 7.24 3.99 1.14
CA PHE A 157 7.46 2.74 0.40
C PHE A 157 8.39 3.00 -0.78
N HIS A 158 9.50 2.27 -0.84
CA HIS A 158 10.48 2.45 -1.90
C HIS A 158 10.00 1.91 -3.26
N GLY A 159 10.68 2.32 -4.33
CA GLY A 159 10.44 1.80 -5.68
C GLY A 159 11.23 0.52 -5.98
N GLY A 160 11.25 0.11 -7.25
CA GLY A 160 12.01 -1.07 -7.70
C GLY A 160 11.15 -2.23 -8.20
N GLY A 161 9.91 -1.97 -8.60
CA GLY A 161 9.03 -2.98 -9.21
C GLY A 161 8.75 -4.16 -8.29
N PHE A 162 8.65 -3.90 -6.98
CA PHE A 162 8.51 -4.89 -5.92
C PHE A 162 9.63 -5.94 -5.85
N THR A 163 10.69 -5.79 -6.65
CA THR A 163 11.71 -6.81 -6.88
C THR A 163 13.11 -6.32 -6.48
N LEU A 164 13.34 -5.02 -6.64
CA LEU A 164 14.58 -4.31 -6.33
C LEU A 164 14.32 -3.19 -5.31
N GLY A 165 15.38 -2.48 -4.96
CA GLY A 165 15.38 -1.35 -4.03
C GLY A 165 15.58 -1.74 -2.56
N SER A 166 15.70 -0.72 -1.72
CA SER A 166 15.75 -0.83 -0.25
C SER A 166 15.14 0.38 0.43
N ALA A 167 14.78 0.23 1.71
CA ALA A 167 14.18 1.30 2.52
C ALA A 167 15.04 2.59 2.65
N ASP A 168 16.34 2.56 2.35
CA ASP A 168 17.21 3.75 2.34
C ASP A 168 17.32 4.47 0.98
N ASP A 169 16.68 3.96 -0.07
CA ASP A 169 16.75 4.57 -1.42
C ASP A 169 16.09 5.96 -1.51
N ASP A 170 15.11 6.20 -0.64
CA ASP A 170 14.35 7.45 -0.57
C ASP A 170 14.87 8.41 0.51
N ALA A 171 16.06 8.18 1.06
CA ALA A 171 16.58 8.95 2.19
C ALA A 171 16.54 10.48 1.97
N ARG A 172 16.75 10.98 0.74
CA ARG A 172 16.61 12.42 0.42
C ARG A 172 15.18 12.94 0.54
N TRP A 173 14.19 12.14 0.12
CA TRP A 173 12.78 12.44 0.34
C TRP A 173 12.45 12.43 1.83
N CYS A 174 12.83 11.35 2.55
CA CYS A 174 12.64 11.23 3.99
C CYS A 174 13.20 12.46 4.74
N THR A 175 14.40 12.90 4.38
CA THR A 175 15.04 14.10 4.96
C THR A 175 14.25 15.36 4.70
N THR A 176 13.77 15.53 3.47
CA THR A 176 13.02 16.72 3.09
C THR A 176 11.72 16.77 3.88
N VAL A 177 11.01 15.65 4.01
CA VAL A 177 9.80 15.54 4.83
C VAL A 177 10.10 15.79 6.32
N VAL A 178 11.15 15.21 6.89
CA VAL A 178 11.52 15.45 8.29
C VAL A 178 11.74 16.94 8.55
N ASN A 179 12.51 17.61 7.70
CA ASN A 179 12.90 19.00 7.89
C ASN A 179 11.75 19.97 7.60
N GLU A 180 10.99 19.70 6.53
CA GLU A 180 9.96 20.63 6.05
C GLU A 180 8.63 20.40 6.75
N CYS A 181 8.27 19.15 7.04
CA CYS A 181 7.02 18.83 7.69
C CYS A 181 7.20 18.68 9.21
N HIS A 182 8.40 18.61 9.80
CA HIS A 182 8.53 18.26 11.23
C HIS A 182 7.75 16.97 11.57
N ALA A 183 7.86 15.97 10.69
CA ALA A 183 7.21 14.68 10.81
C ALA A 183 8.26 13.58 10.99
N VAL A 184 7.89 12.49 11.66
CA VAL A 184 8.68 11.25 11.62
C VAL A 184 8.43 10.58 10.28
N VAL A 185 9.48 10.11 9.60
CA VAL A 185 9.34 9.30 8.40
C VAL A 185 9.77 7.87 8.72
N VAL A 186 8.93 6.91 8.36
CA VAL A 186 9.20 5.48 8.54
C VAL A 186 9.26 4.84 7.16
N SER A 187 10.46 4.54 6.68
CA SER A 187 10.64 3.84 5.41
C SER A 187 10.60 2.34 5.62
N VAL A 188 9.73 1.65 4.87
CA VAL A 188 9.41 0.23 5.08
C VAL A 188 10.27 -0.64 4.16
N ASP A 189 11.05 -1.54 4.75
CA ASP A 189 11.82 -2.56 4.03
C ASP A 189 10.94 -3.79 3.79
N TYR A 190 9.92 -3.62 2.93
CA TYR A 190 8.92 -4.64 2.64
C TYR A 190 9.55 -5.82 1.88
N ARG A 191 9.00 -7.01 2.02
CA ARG A 191 9.57 -8.21 1.41
C ARG A 191 9.40 -8.19 -0.11
N LEU A 192 10.48 -8.51 -0.82
CA LEU A 192 10.57 -8.40 -2.27
C LEU A 192 10.28 -9.71 -3.00
N ALA A 193 9.74 -9.58 -4.21
CA ALA A 193 9.74 -10.63 -5.21
C ALA A 193 11.17 -10.83 -5.76
N PRO A 194 11.52 -12.02 -6.26
CA PRO A 194 10.67 -13.20 -6.45
C PRO A 194 10.51 -14.07 -5.19
N GLU A 195 11.09 -13.75 -4.04
CA GLU A 195 10.93 -14.54 -2.83
C GLU A 195 9.49 -14.41 -2.28
N HIS A 196 8.97 -13.19 -2.35
CA HIS A 196 7.68 -12.79 -1.83
C HIS A 196 6.86 -12.08 -2.93
N PRO A 197 6.23 -12.84 -3.86
CA PRO A 197 5.43 -12.25 -4.93
C PRO A 197 4.14 -11.58 -4.40
N PHE A 198 3.37 -10.99 -5.30
CA PHE A 198 2.05 -10.43 -5.00
C PHE A 198 1.19 -11.41 -4.18
N PRO A 199 0.46 -10.96 -3.13
CA PRO A 199 0.31 -9.58 -2.65
C PRO A 199 1.25 -9.19 -1.48
N THR A 200 2.30 -9.95 -1.20
CA THR A 200 3.03 -9.86 0.09
C THR A 200 3.53 -8.45 0.45
N ALA A 201 4.08 -7.70 -0.50
CA ALA A 201 4.55 -6.34 -0.22
C ALA A 201 3.44 -5.40 0.27
N VAL A 202 2.22 -5.51 -0.29
CA VAL A 202 1.06 -4.69 0.12
C VAL A 202 0.63 -5.07 1.54
N GLU A 203 0.61 -6.37 1.84
CA GLU A 203 0.28 -6.90 3.17
C GLU A 203 1.31 -6.43 4.22
N ASP A 204 2.61 -6.46 3.89
CA ASP A 204 3.68 -5.92 4.73
C ASP A 204 3.51 -4.42 4.99
N GLY A 205 3.00 -3.67 3.99
CA GLY A 205 2.66 -2.27 4.14
C GLY A 205 1.52 -2.04 5.13
N VAL A 206 0.51 -2.90 5.14
CA VAL A 206 -0.58 -2.84 6.13
C VAL A 206 -0.06 -3.19 7.53
N ASP A 207 0.78 -4.22 7.65
CA ASP A 207 1.45 -4.59 8.92
C ASP A 207 2.24 -3.40 9.50
N ALA A 208 2.99 -2.68 8.66
CA ALA A 208 3.76 -1.51 9.07
C ALA A 208 2.86 -0.38 9.59
N VAL A 209 1.78 -0.04 8.86
CA VAL A 209 0.83 1.00 9.29
C VAL A 209 0.14 0.61 10.61
N ALA A 210 -0.31 -0.64 10.72
CA ALA A 210 -0.96 -1.17 11.91
C ALA A 210 -0.04 -1.13 13.14
N TYR A 211 1.22 -1.53 12.97
CA TYR A 211 2.24 -1.46 14.03
C TYR A 211 2.45 -0.02 14.51
N LEU A 212 2.63 0.93 13.58
CA LEU A 212 2.85 2.34 13.95
C LEU A 212 1.64 2.92 14.69
N HIS A 213 0.42 2.62 14.24
CA HIS A 213 -0.79 3.05 14.93
C HIS A 213 -0.89 2.47 16.35
N LYS A 214 -0.62 1.16 16.52
CA LYS A 214 -0.66 0.47 17.81
C LYS A 214 0.41 0.95 18.79
N HIS A 215 1.61 1.26 18.29
CA HIS A 215 2.76 1.68 19.10
C HIS A 215 2.97 3.21 19.11
N ALA A 216 1.95 3.99 18.72
CA ALA A 216 2.09 5.42 18.50
C ALA A 216 2.62 6.20 19.72
N GLN A 217 2.10 5.87 20.91
CA GLN A 217 2.55 6.46 22.16
C GLN A 217 4.02 6.13 22.47
N GLU A 218 4.42 4.85 22.34
CA GLU A 218 5.81 4.42 22.53
C GLU A 218 6.74 5.13 21.54
N LEU A 219 6.28 5.37 20.32
CA LEU A 219 7.06 6.00 19.26
C LEU A 219 6.98 7.53 19.27
N GLY A 220 6.19 8.14 20.16
CA GLY A 220 5.99 9.59 20.17
C GLY A 220 5.39 10.13 18.86
N ILE A 221 4.54 9.34 18.19
CA ILE A 221 3.85 9.75 16.97
C ILE A 221 2.36 9.94 17.23
N ASP A 222 1.75 10.82 16.44
CA ASP A 222 0.33 11.11 16.45
C ASP A 222 -0.39 10.13 15.50
N LYS A 223 -1.12 9.18 16.10
CA LYS A 223 -1.82 8.11 15.37
C LYS A 223 -2.93 8.62 14.44
N ASP A 224 -3.42 9.85 14.65
CA ASP A 224 -4.45 10.48 13.82
C ASP A 224 -3.85 11.28 12.65
N LYS A 225 -2.52 11.27 12.52
CA LYS A 225 -1.74 12.00 11.50
C LYS A 225 -0.76 11.06 10.77
N ILE A 226 -1.27 9.94 10.31
CA ILE A 226 -0.55 9.01 9.43
C ILE A 226 -0.73 9.44 7.97
N ALA A 227 0.35 9.57 7.22
CA ALA A 227 0.34 9.71 5.77
C ALA A 227 1.16 8.60 5.11
N LEU A 228 0.88 8.31 3.84
CA LEU A 228 1.69 7.40 3.05
C LEU A 228 2.41 8.16 1.93
N SER A 229 3.61 7.74 1.58
CA SER A 229 4.35 8.22 0.42
C SER A 229 5.11 7.06 -0.21
N GLY A 230 5.48 7.21 -1.48
CA GLY A 230 6.29 6.19 -2.13
C GLY A 230 6.51 6.47 -3.59
N PHE A 231 7.42 5.72 -4.19
CA PHE A 231 7.91 5.94 -5.54
C PHE A 231 7.71 4.69 -6.41
N SER A 232 7.24 4.84 -7.65
CA SER A 232 7.03 3.71 -8.56
C SER A 232 6.17 2.60 -7.92
N SER A 233 6.67 1.38 -7.74
CA SER A 233 5.96 0.30 -7.01
C SER A 233 5.53 0.71 -5.59
N GLY A 234 6.33 1.52 -4.88
CA GLY A 234 5.92 2.06 -3.58
C GLY A 234 4.84 3.14 -3.68
N ALA A 235 4.75 3.84 -4.82
CA ALA A 235 3.64 4.74 -5.11
C ALA A 235 2.34 3.97 -5.42
N ASN A 236 2.43 2.78 -6.02
CA ASN A 236 1.30 1.85 -6.10
C ASN A 236 0.83 1.45 -4.68
N MET A 237 1.77 1.13 -3.78
CA MET A 237 1.46 0.82 -2.37
C MET A 237 0.73 1.94 -1.64
N CYS A 238 0.97 3.21 -1.99
CA CYS A 238 0.22 4.33 -1.43
C CYS A 238 -1.29 4.22 -1.67
N PHE A 239 -1.72 3.58 -2.76
CA PHE A 239 -3.13 3.29 -3.01
C PHE A 239 -3.51 1.94 -2.44
N THR A 240 -2.74 0.89 -2.73
CA THR A 240 -3.15 -0.49 -2.46
C THR A 240 -3.11 -0.86 -0.98
N VAL A 241 -2.22 -0.25 -0.18
CA VAL A 241 -2.20 -0.42 1.29
C VAL A 241 -3.49 0.09 1.94
N PRO A 242 -3.99 1.32 1.68
CA PRO A 242 -5.29 1.76 2.20
C PRO A 242 -6.45 0.86 1.75
N LEU A 243 -6.46 0.39 0.50
CA LEU A 243 -7.51 -0.52 0.02
C LEU A 243 -7.49 -1.84 0.80
N ARG A 244 -6.30 -2.44 0.99
CA ARG A 244 -6.14 -3.68 1.73
C ARG A 244 -6.44 -3.50 3.22
N LEU A 245 -6.02 -2.38 3.81
CA LEU A 245 -6.29 -2.02 5.20
C LEU A 245 -7.81 -1.89 5.43
N HIS A 246 -8.52 -1.21 4.54
CA HIS A 246 -9.97 -1.09 4.62
C HIS A 246 -10.64 -2.47 4.61
N ASP A 247 -10.19 -3.36 3.73
CA ASP A 247 -10.74 -4.71 3.65
C ASP A 247 -10.42 -5.54 4.90
N GLU A 248 -9.23 -5.40 5.48
CA GLU A 248 -8.89 -5.98 6.79
C GLU A 248 -9.75 -5.43 7.94
N GLN A 249 -10.02 -4.13 7.94
CA GLN A 249 -10.90 -3.48 8.93
C GLN A 249 -12.34 -3.97 8.85
N ASN A 250 -12.78 -4.40 7.65
CA ASN A 250 -14.13 -4.89 7.38
C ASN A 250 -14.20 -6.43 7.27
N ASN A 251 -13.13 -7.16 7.64
CA ASN A 251 -13.01 -8.61 7.56
C ASN A 251 -13.38 -9.18 6.17
N PHE A 252 -12.97 -8.50 5.10
CA PHE A 252 -13.19 -9.01 3.75
C PHE A 252 -12.32 -10.26 3.54
N PRO A 253 -12.88 -11.36 3.00
CA PRO A 253 -12.14 -12.61 2.83
C PRO A 253 -11.00 -12.44 1.84
N ARG A 254 -9.89 -13.12 2.13
CA ARG A 254 -8.74 -13.22 1.21
C ARG A 254 -9.14 -14.05 0.00
N ASP A 255 -8.86 -13.54 -1.21
CA ASP A 255 -8.82 -14.41 -2.39
C ASP A 255 -7.69 -15.42 -2.20
N GLU A 256 -8.04 -16.69 -1.94
CA GLU A 256 -7.04 -17.76 -1.84
C GLU A 256 -6.34 -17.92 -3.19
N VAL A 257 -5.05 -17.61 -3.24
CA VAL A 257 -4.20 -18.01 -4.37
C VAL A 257 -4.04 -19.53 -4.27
N PRO A 258 -4.43 -20.33 -5.29
CA PRO A 258 -4.37 -21.78 -5.21
C PRO A 258 -2.96 -22.25 -4.83
N ASP A 259 -2.85 -23.08 -3.79
CA ASP A 259 -1.59 -23.72 -3.43
C ASP A 259 -1.19 -24.72 -4.52
N VAL A 260 -0.24 -24.32 -5.37
CA VAL A 260 0.33 -25.16 -6.43
C VAL A 260 1.57 -25.94 -5.97
N SER A 261 1.80 -26.06 -4.66
CA SER A 261 2.92 -26.85 -4.13
C SER A 261 2.83 -28.32 -4.56
N PRO A 262 3.97 -29.00 -4.79
CA PRO A 262 4.00 -30.44 -5.10
C PRO A 262 3.29 -31.28 -4.01
N THR A 263 3.34 -30.81 -2.78
CA THR A 263 2.68 -31.39 -1.60
C THR A 263 1.16 -31.29 -1.66
N ALA A 264 0.60 -30.20 -2.22
CA ALA A 264 -0.84 -30.06 -2.41
C ALA A 264 -1.35 -31.02 -3.50
N ARG A 265 -0.62 -31.16 -4.62
CA ARG A 265 -0.95 -32.14 -5.68
C ARG A 265 -1.01 -33.58 -5.16
N GLN A 266 -0.07 -33.99 -4.32
CA GLN A 266 -0.10 -35.32 -3.69
C GLN A 266 -1.28 -35.52 -2.74
N LYS A 267 -1.73 -34.46 -2.05
CA LYS A 267 -2.95 -34.51 -1.21
C LYS A 267 -4.21 -34.65 -2.06
N THR A 268 -4.32 -33.92 -3.18
CA THR A 268 -5.48 -34.00 -4.07
C THR A 268 -5.53 -35.34 -4.80
N GLU A 269 -4.40 -35.86 -5.28
CA GLU A 269 -4.31 -37.17 -5.94
C GLU A 269 -4.64 -38.32 -4.97
N ARG A 270 -4.21 -38.24 -3.70
CA ARG A 270 -4.61 -39.21 -2.67
C ARG A 270 -6.09 -39.13 -2.32
N ALA A 271 -6.69 -37.93 -2.31
CA ALA A 271 -8.11 -37.76 -2.07
C ALA A 271 -8.97 -38.34 -3.21
N ILE A 272 -8.49 -38.26 -4.45
CA ILE A 272 -9.15 -38.84 -5.64
C ILE A 272 -8.98 -40.38 -5.66
N GLN A 273 -7.83 -40.92 -5.25
CA GLN A 273 -7.61 -42.37 -5.17
C GLN A 273 -8.33 -43.04 -3.98
N GLY A 274 -8.67 -42.29 -2.92
CA GLY A 274 -9.44 -42.80 -1.78
C GLY A 274 -10.95 -42.91 -2.00
N ALA A 275 -11.46 -42.44 -3.15
CA ALA A 275 -12.89 -42.35 -3.45
C ALA A 275 -13.33 -43.30 -4.59
N ALA A 276 -12.71 -44.47 -4.74
CA ALA A 276 -13.23 -45.52 -5.60
C ALA A 276 -14.33 -46.31 -4.86
N PRO A 277 -15.58 -46.38 -5.37
CA PRO A 277 -16.60 -47.22 -4.77
C PRO A 277 -16.29 -48.69 -5.08
N THR A 278 -16.20 -49.52 -4.04
CA THR A 278 -16.15 -50.97 -4.15
C THR A 278 -17.46 -51.49 -4.73
N LEU A 279 -17.36 -52.21 -5.85
CA LEU A 279 -18.44 -52.96 -6.48
C LEU A 279 -18.73 -54.20 -5.63
N ASP A 280 -19.84 -54.22 -4.90
CA ASP A 280 -20.44 -55.47 -4.42
C ASP A 280 -21.95 -55.31 -4.23
N GLY A 281 -22.69 -56.25 -4.84
CA GLY A 281 -24.10 -56.49 -4.57
C GLY A 281 -25.10 -55.83 -5.52
N TYR A 282 -25.40 -56.50 -6.64
CA TYR A 282 -26.72 -57.11 -6.93
C TYR A 282 -26.83 -57.42 -8.42
N MET A 283 -26.66 -58.71 -8.74
CA MET A 283 -27.09 -59.31 -10.00
C MET A 283 -28.57 -59.69 -9.89
N ALA A 284 -29.32 -59.40 -10.95
CA ALA A 284 -30.10 -60.35 -11.75
C ALA A 284 -31.53 -59.91 -12.08
N SER A 285 -31.93 -60.32 -13.29
CA SER A 285 -33.24 -60.23 -13.96
C SER A 285 -33.48 -58.89 -14.66
N GLY A 286 -33.28 -58.73 -15.98
CA GLY A 286 -33.33 -59.69 -17.06
C GLY A 286 -34.56 -59.43 -17.92
N SER A 287 -34.34 -59.02 -19.17
CA SER A 287 -35.13 -59.30 -20.39
C SER A 287 -35.36 -58.05 -21.26
N ASN A 288 -34.57 -57.98 -22.33
CA ASN A 288 -34.87 -57.21 -23.53
C ASN A 288 -36.07 -57.83 -24.25
N SER A 289 -36.99 -57.03 -24.79
CA SER A 289 -37.08 -56.86 -26.26
C SER A 289 -38.41 -56.24 -26.73
N THR A 290 -38.24 -55.44 -27.78
CA THR A 290 -39.08 -55.28 -28.98
C THR A 290 -40.31 -54.35 -28.98
N THR A 291 -40.11 -53.31 -29.79
CA THR A 291 -40.99 -52.37 -30.50
C THR A 291 -42.02 -53.01 -31.43
N ARG A 292 -43.18 -52.32 -31.60
CA ARG A 292 -44.00 -52.08 -32.83
C ARG A 292 -45.29 -51.34 -32.39
N LEU A 293 -45.54 -50.06 -32.73
CA LEU A 293 -46.01 -49.42 -33.98
C LEU A 293 -47.40 -49.87 -34.49
N VAL A 294 -48.42 -48.98 -34.37
CA VAL A 294 -49.42 -48.43 -35.34
C VAL A 294 -50.60 -47.79 -34.57
N ASP A 295 -50.86 -46.47 -34.67
CA ASP A 295 -51.75 -45.72 -35.62
C ASP A 295 -53.26 -46.10 -35.52
N ALA A 296 -54.30 -45.24 -35.57
CA ALA A 296 -54.49 -43.80 -35.80
C ALA A 296 -55.95 -43.37 -35.43
N ASP A 297 -56.21 -42.04 -35.47
CA ASP A 297 -57.47 -41.33 -35.78
C ASP A 297 -58.52 -40.86 -34.71
N ALA A 298 -58.41 -39.54 -34.41
CA ALA A 298 -59.45 -38.47 -34.32
C ALA A 298 -60.40 -38.33 -33.08
N PRO A 299 -61.07 -37.17 -32.85
CA PRO A 299 -60.62 -35.75 -32.70
C PRO A 299 -61.21 -35.06 -31.40
N PRO A 300 -61.00 -33.75 -31.13
CA PRO A 300 -60.85 -33.18 -29.76
C PRO A 300 -62.13 -32.62 -29.11
N PRO A 301 -62.09 -32.23 -27.80
CA PRO A 301 -62.12 -30.79 -27.52
C PRO A 301 -61.29 -30.33 -26.31
N GLN A 302 -60.77 -29.11 -26.44
CA GLN A 302 -60.56 -28.05 -25.42
C GLN A 302 -60.39 -28.47 -23.95
N SER A 303 -59.17 -28.32 -23.43
CA SER A 303 -58.93 -28.10 -22.01
C SER A 303 -58.08 -26.84 -21.79
N THR A 304 -58.72 -25.90 -21.13
CA THR A 304 -58.17 -24.86 -20.26
C THR A 304 -57.04 -25.40 -19.37
N THR A 305 -55.88 -24.73 -19.35
CA THR A 305 -54.86 -24.91 -18.33
C THR A 305 -55.14 -24.00 -17.13
N GLN A 306 -55.85 -24.56 -16.15
CA GLN A 306 -55.63 -24.37 -14.70
C GLN A 306 -54.88 -25.63 -14.24
N ASP A 307 -53.98 -25.69 -13.27
CA ASP A 307 -53.53 -24.77 -12.22
C ASP A 307 -52.23 -25.37 -11.64
N HIS A 308 -51.64 -24.65 -10.68
CA HIS A 308 -50.80 -25.15 -9.58
C HIS A 308 -49.27 -24.97 -9.70
N ALA A 309 -48.88 -23.78 -9.24
CA ALA A 309 -47.67 -23.54 -8.49
C ALA A 309 -47.49 -24.52 -7.31
N LEU A 310 -46.37 -25.23 -7.28
CA LEU A 310 -45.72 -25.95 -6.17
C LEU A 310 -44.34 -26.35 -6.74
N THR A 311 -43.15 -26.14 -6.18
CA THR A 311 -42.69 -25.88 -4.83
C THR A 311 -41.27 -25.33 -4.90
N ALA A 312 -40.99 -24.27 -4.15
CA ALA A 312 -39.64 -23.84 -3.83
C ALA A 312 -39.11 -24.61 -2.61
N THR A 313 -37.97 -25.29 -2.77
CA THR A 313 -37.15 -25.89 -1.71
C THR A 313 -35.73 -26.01 -2.28
N SER A 314 -34.62 -25.59 -1.68
CA SER A 314 -34.37 -24.84 -0.46
C SER A 314 -33.07 -24.05 -0.72
N GLN A 315 -33.19 -22.75 -0.98
CA GLN A 315 -32.07 -21.84 -0.74
C GLN A 315 -32.07 -21.59 0.77
N THR A 316 -31.18 -22.25 1.49
CA THR A 316 -30.86 -21.88 2.87
C THR A 316 -30.23 -20.50 2.83
N LYS A 317 -31.09 -19.46 2.89
CA LYS A 317 -30.74 -18.13 3.40
C LYS A 317 -30.31 -18.31 4.85
N LEU A 318 -29.04 -18.60 5.06
CA LEU A 318 -28.39 -18.28 6.31
C LEU A 318 -28.23 -16.76 6.32
N HIS A 319 -29.23 -16.10 6.91
CA HIS A 319 -29.11 -14.73 7.38
C HIS A 319 -28.15 -14.77 8.57
N LEU A 320 -26.87 -14.99 8.29
CA LEU A 320 -25.81 -14.69 9.24
C LEU A 320 -25.64 -13.18 9.16
N THR A 321 -26.30 -12.46 10.06
CA THR A 321 -25.77 -11.17 10.52
C THR A 321 -24.33 -11.46 10.89
N PRO A 322 -23.33 -10.96 10.15
CA PRO A 322 -21.98 -11.22 10.56
C PRO A 322 -21.81 -10.29 11.77
N THR A 323 -21.80 -10.88 12.96
CA THR A 323 -21.18 -10.23 14.11
C THR A 323 -19.68 -10.25 13.79
N VAL A 324 -19.29 -9.27 12.95
CA VAL A 324 -17.94 -9.06 12.45
C VAL A 324 -17.15 -8.49 13.61
N THR A 325 -16.50 -9.35 14.38
CA THR A 325 -15.47 -8.88 15.30
C THR A 325 -14.26 -8.55 14.44
N ALA A 326 -14.07 -7.26 14.11
CA ALA A 326 -12.87 -6.76 13.45
C ALA A 326 -11.62 -7.27 14.18
N THR A 327 -10.52 -7.54 13.46
CA THR A 327 -9.23 -7.84 14.09
C THR A 327 -8.92 -6.72 15.11
N PRO A 328 -8.86 -7.02 16.43
CA PRO A 328 -8.78 -6.00 17.46
C PRO A 328 -7.56 -5.10 17.24
N GLY A 329 -7.79 -3.81 16.97
CA GLY A 329 -6.74 -2.79 16.81
C GLY A 329 -6.55 -2.23 15.40
N LEU A 330 -7.16 -2.84 14.36
CA LEU A 330 -7.10 -2.29 13.00
C LEU A 330 -8.24 -1.31 12.70
N SER A 331 -9.43 -1.47 13.28
CA SER A 331 -10.65 -0.70 12.97
C SER A 331 -10.50 0.82 13.00
N ASP A 332 -9.54 1.33 13.78
CA ASP A 332 -9.41 2.76 14.08
C ASP A 332 -8.32 3.46 13.24
N VAL A 333 -7.55 2.70 12.47
CA VAL A 333 -6.44 3.25 11.68
C VAL A 333 -6.97 4.18 10.60
N LYS A 334 -6.54 5.45 10.63
CA LYS A 334 -6.90 6.47 9.64
C LYS A 334 -5.67 7.02 8.93
N ILE A 335 -5.66 6.90 7.62
CA ILE A 335 -4.67 7.56 6.75
C ILE A 335 -5.22 8.93 6.38
N ARG A 336 -4.44 10.00 6.60
CA ARG A 336 -4.84 11.38 6.34
C ARG A 336 -4.63 11.81 4.90
N MET A 337 -3.53 11.34 4.29
CA MET A 337 -3.20 11.66 2.91
C MET A 337 -2.24 10.62 2.34
N ILE A 338 -2.15 10.60 1.01
CA ILE A 338 -1.12 9.84 0.28
C ILE A 338 -0.34 10.72 -0.70
N VAL A 339 0.94 10.43 -0.89
CA VAL A 339 1.87 11.16 -1.77
C VAL A 339 2.56 10.19 -2.74
N PRO A 340 1.84 9.69 -3.76
CA PRO A 340 2.40 8.78 -4.76
C PRO A 340 3.23 9.52 -5.82
N TRP A 341 4.44 9.02 -6.07
CA TRP A 341 5.32 9.48 -7.14
C TRP A 341 5.36 8.46 -8.29
N TYR A 342 4.84 8.86 -9.46
CA TYR A 342 4.77 8.09 -10.72
C TYR A 342 4.31 6.62 -10.52
N PRO A 343 3.11 6.42 -9.95
CA PRO A 343 2.61 5.09 -9.62
C PRO A 343 2.22 4.29 -10.87
N PRO A 344 2.55 2.99 -10.97
CA PRO A 344 1.81 2.09 -11.82
C PRO A 344 0.45 1.82 -11.18
N VAL A 345 -0.63 1.99 -11.91
CA VAL A 345 -2.00 1.91 -11.39
C VAL A 345 -2.89 0.94 -12.16
N ASP A 346 -2.47 0.47 -13.34
CA ASP A 346 -3.29 -0.41 -14.17
C ASP A 346 -2.50 -1.54 -14.84
N TYR A 347 -2.32 -2.67 -14.14
CA TYR A 347 -1.69 -3.88 -14.69
C TYR A 347 -2.58 -4.65 -15.67
N THR A 348 -3.82 -4.22 -15.92
CA THR A 348 -4.62 -4.81 -17.01
C THR A 348 -4.12 -4.36 -18.38
N ARG A 349 -3.38 -3.25 -18.43
CA ARG A 349 -2.63 -2.79 -19.60
C ARG A 349 -1.28 -3.48 -19.68
N SER A 350 -0.98 -4.02 -20.85
CA SER A 350 0.34 -4.58 -21.16
C SER A 350 1.43 -3.51 -21.21
N ARG A 351 2.68 -3.91 -21.02
CA ARG A 351 3.84 -3.02 -21.24
C ARG A 351 3.82 -2.38 -22.62
N ALA A 352 3.51 -3.13 -23.69
CA ALA A 352 3.42 -2.56 -25.04
C ALA A 352 2.37 -1.44 -25.14
N GLN A 353 1.20 -1.60 -24.53
CA GLN A 353 0.15 -0.57 -24.51
C GLN A 353 0.55 0.67 -23.70
N ARG A 354 1.28 0.49 -22.60
CA ARG A 354 1.83 1.61 -21.81
C ARG A 354 2.90 2.38 -22.59
N ARG A 355 3.80 1.66 -23.27
CA ARG A 355 4.87 2.27 -24.06
C ARG A 355 4.35 3.02 -25.28
N ALA A 356 3.28 2.52 -25.90
CA ALA A 356 2.63 3.19 -27.03
C ALA A 356 2.08 4.59 -26.67
N THR A 357 1.86 4.88 -25.39
CA THR A 357 1.40 6.20 -24.92
C THR A 357 2.54 7.11 -24.45
N SER A 358 3.78 6.63 -24.41
CA SER A 358 4.92 7.45 -23.98
C SER A 358 5.38 8.40 -25.09
N ALA A 359 5.65 9.65 -24.73
CA ALA A 359 6.20 10.65 -25.64
C ALA A 359 7.67 10.39 -26.03
N ARG A 360 8.41 9.61 -25.23
CA ARG A 360 9.85 9.38 -25.40
C ARG A 360 10.21 7.91 -25.17
N ALA A 361 10.02 7.10 -26.21
CA ALA A 361 10.36 5.67 -26.19
C ALA A 361 11.84 5.39 -25.85
N ASP A 362 12.75 6.32 -26.15
CA ASP A 362 14.19 6.21 -25.88
C ASP A 362 14.56 6.41 -24.40
N GLN A 363 13.66 7.01 -23.61
CA GLN A 363 13.87 7.34 -22.19
C GLN A 363 13.12 6.41 -21.24
N GLU A 364 12.42 5.42 -21.79
CA GLU A 364 11.62 4.51 -20.97
C GLU A 364 12.47 3.52 -20.19
N LEU A 365 11.89 2.98 -19.11
CA LEU A 365 12.49 1.88 -18.39
C LEU A 365 12.71 0.68 -19.35
N PRO A 366 13.93 0.15 -19.48
CA PRO A 366 14.22 -0.94 -20.42
C PRO A 366 13.35 -2.17 -20.18
N ALA A 367 12.97 -2.86 -21.28
CA ALA A 367 12.14 -4.06 -21.23
C ALA A 367 12.70 -5.13 -20.29
N LEU A 368 14.03 -5.28 -20.26
CA LEU A 368 14.75 -6.19 -19.36
C LEU A 368 14.32 -6.03 -17.89
N PHE A 369 14.15 -4.80 -17.41
CA PHE A 369 13.73 -4.55 -16.02
C PHE A 369 12.24 -4.75 -15.84
N THR A 370 11.41 -4.26 -16.75
CA THR A 370 9.95 -4.45 -16.65
C THR A 370 9.57 -5.93 -16.70
N ASP A 371 10.31 -6.73 -17.48
CA ASP A 371 10.12 -8.17 -17.59
C ASP A 371 10.54 -8.88 -16.31
N LEU A 372 11.69 -8.51 -15.74
CA LEU A 372 12.11 -9.03 -14.43
C LEU A 372 11.07 -8.72 -13.34
N PHE A 373 10.52 -7.50 -13.32
CA PHE A 373 9.52 -7.10 -12.32
C PHE A 373 8.23 -7.89 -12.47
N ASP A 374 7.67 -7.93 -13.68
CA ASP A 374 6.39 -8.57 -13.94
C ASP A 374 6.52 -10.09 -13.70
N ASP A 375 7.60 -10.74 -14.15
CA ASP A 375 7.83 -12.17 -13.96
C ASP A 375 8.11 -12.55 -12.49
N SER A 376 8.73 -11.65 -11.71
CA SER A 376 9.04 -11.89 -10.30
C SER A 376 7.83 -11.69 -9.40
N TYR A 377 7.06 -10.62 -9.64
CA TYR A 377 5.97 -10.18 -8.77
C TYR A 377 4.63 -10.84 -9.10
N LEU A 378 4.28 -11.01 -10.38
CA LEU A 378 3.00 -11.58 -10.82
C LEU A 378 3.07 -13.11 -10.85
N HIS A 379 3.18 -13.72 -9.65
CA HIS A 379 3.33 -15.16 -9.49
C HIS A 379 2.32 -15.76 -8.50
N PRO A 380 1.72 -16.93 -8.80
CA PRO A 380 1.94 -17.76 -10.00
C PRO A 380 1.48 -17.10 -11.30
N PRO A 381 2.17 -17.34 -12.43
CA PRO A 381 1.73 -16.79 -13.71
C PRO A 381 0.30 -17.25 -14.01
N ASN A 382 -0.49 -16.37 -14.60
CA ASN A 382 -1.85 -16.65 -15.09
C ASN A 382 -2.90 -16.92 -14.01
N THR A 383 -2.52 -16.98 -12.73
CA THR A 383 -3.46 -17.12 -11.61
C THR A 383 -3.77 -15.79 -10.93
N ILE A 384 -2.93 -14.77 -11.14
CA ILE A 384 -3.13 -13.44 -10.55
C ILE A 384 -4.22 -12.70 -11.32
N ALA A 385 -5.25 -12.27 -10.60
CA ALA A 385 -6.26 -11.35 -11.11
C ALA A 385 -5.63 -9.96 -11.31
N LEU A 386 -5.29 -9.61 -12.55
CA LEU A 386 -4.64 -8.33 -12.87
C LEU A 386 -5.50 -7.12 -12.51
N GLN A 387 -6.82 -7.29 -12.46
CA GLN A 387 -7.79 -6.30 -12.03
C GLN A 387 -7.94 -6.19 -10.51
N SER A 388 -7.21 -7.01 -9.73
CA SER A 388 -7.25 -6.94 -8.27
C SER A 388 -6.98 -5.50 -7.80
N PRO A 389 -7.80 -4.94 -6.90
CA PRO A 389 -7.60 -3.57 -6.41
C PRO A 389 -6.26 -3.40 -5.70
N TYR A 390 -5.67 -4.48 -5.17
CA TYR A 390 -4.36 -4.46 -4.52
C TYR A 390 -3.17 -4.48 -5.50
N LEU A 391 -3.46 -4.61 -6.81
CA LEU A 391 -2.47 -4.57 -7.88
C LEU A 391 -2.73 -3.38 -8.83
N SER A 392 -3.98 -3.24 -9.29
CA SER A 392 -4.42 -2.24 -10.25
C SER A 392 -5.48 -1.31 -9.63
N PRO A 393 -5.08 -0.39 -8.73
CA PRO A 393 -6.02 0.56 -8.11
C PRO A 393 -6.74 1.44 -9.14
N GLY A 394 -6.14 1.66 -10.31
CA GLY A 394 -6.71 2.39 -11.44
C GLY A 394 -8.03 1.83 -11.98
N VAL A 395 -8.26 0.53 -11.80
CA VAL A 395 -9.48 -0.17 -12.21
C VAL A 395 -10.28 -0.74 -11.02
N ALA A 396 -9.93 -0.37 -9.78
CA ALA A 396 -10.64 -0.80 -8.59
C ALA A 396 -12.11 -0.32 -8.60
N PRO A 397 -13.04 -1.01 -7.91
CA PRO A 397 -14.43 -0.57 -7.81
C PRO A 397 -14.56 0.85 -7.23
N THR A 398 -15.45 1.65 -7.81
CA THR A 398 -15.68 3.06 -7.42
C THR A 398 -15.98 3.21 -5.92
N GLY A 399 -16.88 2.39 -5.37
CA GLY A 399 -17.21 2.44 -3.94
C GLY A 399 -16.02 2.11 -3.03
N LEU A 400 -15.12 1.20 -3.45
CA LEU A 400 -13.92 0.88 -2.69
C LEU A 400 -12.95 2.07 -2.69
N LEU A 401 -12.74 2.74 -3.83
CA LEU A 401 -11.93 3.96 -3.92
C LEU A 401 -12.52 5.09 -3.06
N ALA A 402 -13.84 5.26 -3.09
CA ALA A 402 -14.55 6.27 -2.30
C ALA A 402 -14.41 6.04 -0.79
N ASN A 403 -14.49 4.78 -0.33
CA ASN A 403 -14.52 4.48 1.10
C ASN A 403 -13.13 4.26 1.72
N ALA A 404 -12.19 3.67 0.98
CA ALA A 404 -10.91 3.24 1.53
C ALA A 404 -9.77 4.26 1.38
N LEU A 405 -9.77 5.06 0.30
CA LEU A 405 -8.69 6.03 0.08
C LEU A 405 -8.87 7.29 0.95
N PRO A 406 -7.77 7.88 1.45
CA PRO A 406 -7.84 9.16 2.14
C PRO A 406 -8.35 10.25 1.19
N HIS A 407 -9.05 11.24 1.73
CA HIS A 407 -9.59 12.37 0.95
C HIS A 407 -8.48 13.19 0.26
N GLU A 408 -7.31 13.33 0.88
CA GLU A 408 -6.22 14.18 0.37
C GLU A 408 -5.18 13.32 -0.37
N ILE A 409 -4.96 13.61 -1.66
CA ILE A 409 -4.04 12.88 -2.54
C ILE A 409 -3.10 13.88 -3.23
N ILE A 410 -1.80 13.72 -3.09
CA ILE A 410 -0.79 14.57 -3.72
C ILE A 410 0.01 13.73 -4.72
N MET A 411 -0.48 13.66 -5.96
CA MET A 411 -0.02 12.71 -6.97
C MET A 411 0.91 13.36 -8.00
N HIS A 412 2.02 12.67 -8.26
CA HIS A 412 3.00 13.11 -9.25
C HIS A 412 3.15 12.08 -10.37
N THR A 413 3.40 12.54 -11.59
CA THR A 413 3.74 11.70 -12.75
C THR A 413 4.89 12.33 -13.53
N CYS A 414 5.49 11.58 -14.45
CA CYS A 414 6.61 12.02 -15.27
C CYS A 414 6.20 12.11 -16.74
N GLU A 415 6.64 13.14 -17.46
CA GLU A 415 6.25 13.36 -18.85
C GLU A 415 6.68 12.24 -19.80
N TRP A 416 7.89 11.71 -19.62
CA TRP A 416 8.49 10.71 -20.52
C TRP A 416 8.26 9.26 -20.05
N ASP A 417 7.35 9.07 -19.11
CA ASP A 417 7.09 7.78 -18.49
C ASP A 417 5.91 7.06 -19.16
N MET A 418 6.09 5.76 -19.43
CA MET A 418 5.04 4.87 -19.93
C MET A 418 3.81 4.80 -18.99
N LEU A 419 3.97 5.19 -17.73
CA LEU A 419 2.91 5.21 -16.72
C LEU A 419 2.13 6.54 -16.67
N LEU A 420 2.52 7.55 -17.44
CA LEU A 420 1.89 8.88 -17.41
C LEU A 420 0.39 8.83 -17.72
N ASP A 421 0.03 8.15 -18.81
CA ASP A 421 -1.33 8.10 -19.32
C ASP A 421 -2.30 7.45 -18.31
N GLU A 422 -1.93 6.28 -17.78
CA GLU A 422 -2.72 5.61 -16.74
C GLU A 422 -2.76 6.42 -15.43
N GLY A 423 -1.66 7.06 -15.05
CA GLY A 423 -1.61 7.91 -13.86
C GLY A 423 -2.50 9.15 -13.98
N ARG A 424 -2.50 9.81 -15.14
CA ARG A 424 -3.36 10.98 -15.41
C ARG A 424 -4.84 10.59 -15.38
N ALA A 425 -5.21 9.55 -16.13
CA ALA A 425 -6.58 9.07 -16.18
C ALA A 425 -7.09 8.67 -14.78
N PHE A 426 -6.24 8.05 -13.95
CA PHE A 426 -6.62 7.71 -12.59
C PHE A 426 -6.77 8.93 -11.69
N ALA A 427 -5.88 9.94 -11.80
CA ALA A 427 -6.01 11.18 -11.05
C ALA A 427 -7.34 11.90 -11.36
N GLU A 428 -7.74 11.95 -12.64
CA GLU A 428 -9.02 12.51 -13.09
C GLU A 428 -10.22 11.66 -12.64
N ARG A 429 -10.06 10.34 -12.58
CA ARG A 429 -11.10 9.44 -12.06
C ARG A 429 -11.35 9.68 -10.57
N LEU A 430 -10.31 9.87 -9.77
CA LEU A 430 -10.40 10.07 -8.33
C LEU A 430 -11.16 11.35 -7.94
N THR A 431 -11.20 12.36 -8.81
CA THR A 431 -11.94 13.61 -8.57
C THR A 431 -13.40 13.56 -9.02
N GLN A 432 -13.85 12.47 -9.66
CA GLN A 432 -15.24 12.34 -10.09
C GLN A 432 -16.19 12.30 -8.87
N PRO A 433 -17.42 12.84 -8.99
CA PRO A 433 -18.35 12.95 -7.86
C PRO A 433 -18.66 11.64 -7.13
N GLU A 434 -18.56 10.50 -7.82
CA GLU A 434 -18.80 9.18 -7.23
C GLU A 434 -17.66 8.70 -6.32
N ILE A 435 -16.47 9.31 -6.40
CA ILE A 435 -15.28 8.99 -5.59
C ILE A 435 -14.89 10.15 -4.66
N ASP A 436 -15.03 11.39 -5.14
CA ASP A 436 -14.93 12.64 -4.37
C ASP A 436 -13.63 12.78 -3.55
N LYS A 437 -12.48 12.61 -4.22
CA LYS A 437 -11.16 12.88 -3.60
C LYS A 437 -10.62 14.22 -4.04
N HIS A 438 -9.95 14.91 -3.12
CA HIS A 438 -9.16 16.09 -3.45
C HIS A 438 -7.76 15.65 -3.91
N VAL A 439 -7.53 15.79 -5.21
CA VAL A 439 -6.27 15.40 -5.86
C VAL A 439 -5.48 16.63 -6.28
N VAL A 440 -4.35 16.86 -5.62
CA VAL A 440 -3.32 17.78 -6.12
C VAL A 440 -2.43 17.00 -7.08
N TYR A 441 -2.65 17.19 -8.38
CA TYR A 441 -1.92 16.49 -9.44
C TYR A 441 -0.83 17.36 -10.06
N LYS A 442 0.39 16.81 -10.21
CA LYS A 442 1.48 17.45 -10.95
C LYS A 442 2.20 16.44 -11.86
N MET A 443 2.13 16.68 -13.16
CA MET A 443 3.06 16.08 -14.11
C MET A 443 4.37 16.88 -14.10
N ILE A 444 5.49 16.17 -13.99
CA ILE A 444 6.84 16.70 -14.01
C ILE A 444 7.35 16.61 -15.45
N GLU A 445 7.64 17.77 -16.01
CA GLU A 445 8.05 17.96 -17.40
C GLU A 445 9.48 17.45 -17.61
N GLU A 446 9.73 16.93 -18.81
CA GLU A 446 11.05 16.56 -19.34
C GLU A 446 11.84 15.57 -18.49
N VAL A 447 11.15 14.65 -17.81
CA VAL A 447 11.81 13.64 -16.96
C VAL A 447 11.32 12.22 -17.24
N PRO A 448 12.23 11.22 -17.19
CA PRO A 448 11.87 9.81 -17.29
C PRO A 448 11.33 9.27 -15.96
N HIS A 449 10.91 8.00 -15.98
CA HIS A 449 10.61 7.25 -14.77
C HIS A 449 11.85 7.19 -13.85
N GLY A 450 11.67 7.41 -12.55
CA GLY A 450 12.76 7.34 -11.56
C GLY A 450 13.86 8.41 -11.72
N TRP A 451 13.53 9.55 -12.33
CA TRP A 451 14.44 10.68 -12.56
C TRP A 451 15.15 11.20 -11.30
N ASP A 452 14.49 11.13 -10.14
CA ASP A 452 15.02 11.53 -8.84
C ASP A 452 16.09 10.56 -8.29
N LYS A 453 16.21 9.38 -8.91
CA LYS A 453 17.16 8.30 -8.57
C LYS A 453 18.33 8.19 -9.55
N ALA A 454 18.52 9.14 -10.47
CA ALA A 454 19.56 9.03 -11.49
C ALA A 454 20.98 8.99 -10.88
N PRO A 455 21.80 7.96 -11.15
CA PRO A 455 23.12 7.74 -10.56
C PRO A 455 24.16 8.73 -11.05
N ASN A 456 24.11 9.93 -10.50
CA ASN A 456 25.16 10.91 -10.64
C ASN A 456 25.88 11.09 -9.28
N PRO A 457 27.11 10.58 -9.14
CA PRO A 457 27.88 10.68 -7.89
C PRO A 457 28.37 12.09 -7.57
N TRP A 458 28.25 13.04 -8.51
CA TRP A 458 28.85 14.37 -8.38
C TRP A 458 27.81 15.49 -8.26
N LYS A 459 26.63 15.34 -8.86
CA LYS A 459 25.56 16.35 -8.81
C LYS A 459 24.21 15.68 -8.56
N PRO A 460 23.36 16.24 -7.67
CA PRO A 460 21.98 15.79 -7.58
C PRO A 460 21.26 16.09 -8.90
N THR A 461 20.26 15.27 -9.25
CA THR A 461 19.39 15.57 -10.39
C THR A 461 18.75 16.96 -10.17
N PRO A 462 18.89 17.90 -11.12
CA PRO A 462 18.28 19.21 -11.02
C PRO A 462 16.76 19.12 -10.78
N GLY A 463 16.19 20.07 -10.05
CA GLY A 463 14.73 20.15 -9.84
C GLY A 463 14.15 19.20 -8.78
N VAL A 464 14.81 18.09 -8.42
CA VAL A 464 14.27 17.10 -7.44
C VAL A 464 13.79 17.74 -6.15
N ARG A 465 14.68 18.53 -5.53
CA ARG A 465 14.37 19.17 -4.26
C ARG A 465 13.18 20.12 -4.38
N GLU A 466 13.03 20.83 -5.49
CA GLU A 466 11.92 21.76 -5.67
C GLU A 466 10.57 21.04 -5.69
N HIS A 467 10.48 19.92 -6.41
CA HIS A 467 9.28 19.09 -6.40
C HIS A 467 8.99 18.53 -5.00
N TYR A 468 10.02 18.10 -4.27
CA TYR A 468 9.85 17.63 -2.90
C TYR A 468 9.35 18.73 -1.96
N LEU A 469 9.88 19.94 -2.07
CA LEU A 469 9.43 21.08 -1.28
C LEU A 469 7.97 21.45 -1.56
N ARG A 470 7.54 21.38 -2.83
CA ARG A 470 6.15 21.61 -3.22
C ARG A 470 5.23 20.56 -2.62
N ALA A 471 5.59 19.28 -2.68
CA ALA A 471 4.83 18.22 -2.03
C ALA A 471 4.77 18.41 -0.49
N CYS A 472 5.89 18.75 0.15
CA CYS A 472 5.93 19.03 1.59
C CYS A 472 5.06 20.23 1.98
N LYS A 473 4.96 21.25 1.12
CA LYS A 473 4.05 22.38 1.35
C LYS A 473 2.58 21.92 1.42
N GLU A 474 2.16 21.03 0.53
CA GLU A 474 0.80 20.47 0.54
C GLU A 474 0.58 19.53 1.74
N MET A 475 1.55 18.67 2.04
CA MET A 475 1.49 17.85 3.25
C MET A 475 1.35 18.71 4.49
N ARG A 476 2.04 19.86 4.53
CA ARG A 476 1.92 20.78 5.66
C ARG A 476 0.53 21.37 5.81
N ARG A 477 -0.11 21.73 4.71
CA ARG A 477 -1.49 22.19 4.74
C ARG A 477 -2.39 21.14 5.40
N VAL A 478 -2.20 19.86 5.09
CA VAL A 478 -3.05 18.78 5.63
C VAL A 478 -2.77 18.53 7.12
N PHE A 479 -1.52 18.30 7.50
CA PHE A 479 -1.14 17.95 8.88
C PHE A 479 -1.35 19.08 9.90
N TRP A 480 -1.26 20.34 9.47
CA TRP A 480 -1.32 21.52 10.34
C TRP A 480 -2.44 22.50 9.98
N SER A 481 -3.45 22.07 9.22
CA SER A 481 -4.65 22.91 9.01
C SER A 481 -5.46 23.05 10.30
N ASP A 482 -5.89 24.28 10.57
CA ASP A 482 -6.52 24.74 11.82
C ASP A 482 -7.93 24.20 12.12
N LYS A 483 -8.43 23.20 11.40
CA LYS A 483 -9.85 22.79 11.45
C LYS A 483 -10.22 21.84 12.61
N GLY A 484 -9.43 21.82 13.68
CA GLY A 484 -9.71 21.07 14.92
C GLY A 484 -9.78 21.93 16.17
N ARG A 485 -10.01 23.25 16.03
CA ARG A 485 -10.13 24.16 17.19
C ARG A 485 -11.51 23.98 17.84
N GLY A 486 -11.60 23.12 18.85
CA GLY A 486 -12.50 23.38 19.97
C GLY A 486 -12.21 24.78 20.52
N ALA A 487 -13.24 25.58 20.70
CA ALA A 487 -13.15 26.96 21.17
C ALA A 487 -12.26 27.07 22.42
N GLY A 488 -11.11 27.75 22.34
CA GLY A 488 -10.27 27.99 23.51
C GLY A 488 -8.79 28.34 23.31
N ALA A 489 -8.23 28.33 22.10
CA ALA A 489 -6.81 28.64 21.90
C ALA A 489 -6.54 29.73 20.84
N GLY A 490 -5.99 30.86 21.31
CA GLY A 490 -5.74 32.08 20.54
C GLY A 490 -4.71 31.98 19.39
N PRO A 491 -4.56 33.06 18.61
CA PRO A 491 -3.82 33.06 17.34
C PRO A 491 -2.31 33.13 17.58
N GLY A 492 -1.57 32.08 17.20
CA GLY A 492 -0.10 32.08 17.27
C GLY A 492 0.56 30.70 17.11
N GLN A 493 -0.03 29.78 16.34
CA GLN A 493 0.35 28.36 16.27
C GLN A 493 1.02 27.99 14.94
N ARG A 494 2.09 28.69 14.55
CA ARG A 494 3.05 28.19 13.56
C ARG A 494 4.37 27.89 14.27
N PRO A 495 5.09 26.80 13.97
CA PRO A 495 6.46 26.67 14.45
C PRO A 495 7.29 27.86 13.92
N PRO A 496 8.24 28.38 14.71
CA PRO A 496 9.17 29.37 14.19
C PRO A 496 9.91 28.73 13.01
N ILE A 497 9.80 29.33 11.83
CA ILE A 497 10.71 29.04 10.73
C ILE A 497 12.08 29.51 11.22
N GLU A 498 12.93 28.59 11.66
CA GLU A 498 14.35 28.92 11.79
C GLU A 498 14.81 29.34 10.39
N ARG A 499 15.08 30.65 10.24
CA ARG A 499 15.82 31.15 9.09
C ARG A 499 17.22 30.58 9.18
N GLU A 500 17.45 29.39 8.65
CA GLU A 500 18.82 28.93 8.39
C GLU A 500 19.42 29.92 7.38
N THR A 501 20.46 30.61 7.84
CA THR A 501 21.32 31.46 7.02
C THR A 501 21.76 30.67 5.80
N THR A 502 21.51 31.21 4.62
CA THR A 502 22.09 30.80 3.33
C THR A 502 23.61 30.98 3.34
N LYS A 503 24.33 30.18 4.13
CA LYS A 503 25.78 30.06 4.08
C LYS A 503 26.11 28.61 3.80
N GLY A 504 26.23 28.29 2.51
CA GLY A 504 26.76 26.99 2.09
C GLY A 504 26.42 26.51 0.70
N TRP A 505 25.52 27.16 -0.05
CA TRP A 505 25.06 26.62 -1.34
C TRP A 505 25.00 27.72 -2.41
N PRO A 506 25.73 27.58 -3.53
CA PRO A 506 25.67 28.57 -4.60
C PRO A 506 24.29 28.51 -5.26
N THR A 507 23.52 29.59 -5.09
CA THR A 507 22.32 29.85 -5.89
C THR A 507 22.75 30.10 -7.33
N ALA A 508 22.38 29.21 -8.24
CA ALA A 508 22.50 29.47 -9.66
C ALA A 508 21.52 30.60 -10.03
N ALA A 509 22.06 31.74 -10.45
CA ALA A 509 21.28 32.84 -10.98
C ALA A 509 20.59 32.43 -12.31
N PRO A 510 19.35 32.90 -12.57
CA PRO A 510 18.67 32.61 -13.82
C PRO A 510 19.36 33.36 -14.96
N ARG A 511 19.86 32.63 -15.96
CA ARG A 511 20.36 33.22 -17.21
C ARG A 511 19.21 33.38 -18.19
N GLY A 512 18.96 34.63 -18.57
CA GLY A 512 18.80 35.04 -19.97
C GLY A 512 17.43 34.82 -20.61
N SER A 513 16.65 35.90 -20.63
CA SER A 513 15.62 36.18 -21.63
C SER A 513 16.14 36.00 -23.06
N VAL A 514 15.46 35.18 -23.86
CA VAL A 514 15.65 35.11 -25.32
C VAL A 514 14.91 36.30 -25.93
N GLN A 515 15.66 37.26 -26.47
CA GLN A 515 15.12 38.27 -27.37
C GLN A 515 14.85 37.64 -28.74
N VAL A 516 13.60 37.75 -29.18
CA VAL A 516 13.17 37.55 -30.55
C VAL A 516 13.74 38.68 -31.41
N VAL A 517 14.50 38.33 -32.45
CA VAL A 517 14.77 39.23 -33.58
C VAL A 517 14.16 38.58 -34.82
N ARG A 518 13.42 39.41 -35.56
CA ARG A 518 12.58 39.12 -36.73
C ARG A 518 13.28 38.35 -37.84
#